data_AF-A0A7S4URE5-F1
#
_entry.id   AF-A0A7S4URE5-F1
#
_cell.length_a   1.000
_cell.length_b   1.000
_cell.length_c   1.000
_cell.angle_alpha   90.00
_cell.angle_beta   90.00
_cell.angle_gamma   90.00
#
_symmetry.space_group_name_H-M   'P 1'
#
loop_
_entity.id
_entity.type
_entity.pdbx_description
1 polymer ?
#
loop_
_entity_poly.entity_id
_entity_poly.type
_entity_poly.pdbx_seq_one_letter_code
_entity_poly.pdbx_strand_id
1 'polypeptide(L)'
;KKSTSQVLAEACNVVINGHSRSYNKSSCDKAQSLLDQMISLNTEYPTNSIISPPLSYAYNSVLAAWSRCPPSDNNFGPNDINKEEKDVPLQKMKDLLQFMKKQNNSFHVVKPSTMSYNTLLHAYAIRGHTPVALSLLSDMETLPEYETNCRPDAVSYSICMNSLLVEGETTDEAVGNRQKQNRISRGEQAEELLNRLMDKYKATKDERFRPQPATFGTVIALHARRGRYQSSTDNSNNNNNKRHKRNVHNPSTVKARTNTRKNLNEMFIGARHAERVLDWMISLYHGEQQGYRTTQQIEKEKQQQHSKNNIGNDVKSSNYKPRLAFFVTVLDAWGKCANGHKEAANRAEQLLKRMEMLYEDGSNMDVRPNMQVRFSVIRSFVHF
;
A
#
# COMPACT_ATOMS: atom_id res chain seq x y z
N LYS A 1 18.15 41.91 -7.17
CA LYS A 1 16.78 42.20 -7.63
C LYS A 1 16.38 41.05 -8.55
N LYS A 2 15.35 40.26 -8.23
CA LYS A 2 14.85 39.22 -9.14
C LYS A 2 14.43 39.90 -10.45
N SER A 3 14.75 39.33 -11.60
CA SER A 3 14.27 39.86 -12.88
C SER A 3 12.75 39.70 -12.92
N THR A 4 12.02 40.67 -13.50
CA THR A 4 10.54 40.63 -13.69
C THR A 4 10.07 39.31 -14.30
N SER A 5 10.91 38.81 -15.18
CA SER A 5 11.07 37.46 -15.72
C SER A 5 10.90 36.28 -14.76
N GLN A 6 11.71 36.23 -13.69
CA GLN A 6 11.62 35.18 -12.67
C GLN A 6 10.33 35.30 -11.85
N VAL A 7 9.86 36.53 -11.64
CA VAL A 7 8.60 36.80 -10.91
C VAL A 7 7.40 36.26 -11.68
N LEU A 8 7.39 36.38 -13.01
CA LEU A 8 6.30 35.85 -13.85
C LEU A 8 6.28 34.31 -13.83
N ALA A 9 7.43 33.66 -13.98
CA ALA A 9 7.50 32.20 -13.91
C ALA A 9 7.17 31.66 -12.52
N GLU A 10 7.62 32.33 -11.45
CA GLU A 10 7.21 32.02 -10.07
C GLU A 10 5.70 32.21 -9.86
N ALA A 11 5.11 33.28 -10.40
CA ALA A 11 3.69 33.53 -10.31
C ALA A 11 2.87 32.45 -11.05
N CYS A 12 3.25 32.08 -12.28
CA CYS A 12 2.61 30.98 -13.00
C CYS A 12 2.71 29.66 -12.22
N ASN A 13 3.88 29.35 -11.65
CA ASN A 13 4.06 28.14 -10.82
C ASN A 13 3.16 28.14 -9.56
N VAL A 14 3.01 29.29 -8.90
CA VAL A 14 2.12 29.44 -7.74
C VAL A 14 0.65 29.24 -8.15
N VAL A 15 0.24 29.80 -9.29
CA VAL A 15 -1.12 29.66 -9.80
C VAL A 15 -1.41 28.21 -10.23
N ILE A 16 -0.49 27.56 -10.94
CA ILE A 16 -0.58 26.14 -11.30
C ILE A 16 -0.67 25.27 -10.04
N ASN A 17 0.16 25.55 -9.02
CA ASN A 17 0.09 24.84 -7.74
C ASN A 17 -1.24 25.09 -7.02
N GLY A 18 -1.76 26.32 -7.05
CA GLY A 18 -3.10 26.65 -6.54
C GLY A 18 -4.20 25.84 -7.22
N HIS A 19 -4.15 25.76 -8.56
CA HIS A 19 -5.06 24.92 -9.33
C HIS A 19 -4.87 23.42 -9.06
N SER A 20 -3.65 22.95 -8.80
CA SER A 20 -3.38 21.55 -8.45
C SER A 20 -4.05 21.08 -7.15
N ARG A 21 -4.41 22.02 -6.27
CA ARG A 21 -5.12 21.77 -5.01
C ARG A 21 -6.64 21.92 -5.16
N SER A 22 -7.13 22.37 -6.32
CA SER A 22 -8.54 22.54 -6.60
C SER A 22 -9.14 21.26 -7.17
N TYR A 23 -10.31 20.86 -6.66
CA TYR A 23 -11.06 19.67 -7.13
C TYR A 23 -11.98 19.97 -8.33
N ASN A 24 -11.84 21.15 -8.95
CA ASN A 24 -12.71 21.57 -10.04
C ASN A 24 -12.16 21.15 -11.40
N LYS A 25 -13.03 20.62 -12.27
CA LYS A 25 -12.68 20.23 -13.66
C LYS A 25 -12.01 21.40 -14.42
N SER A 26 -12.57 22.60 -14.31
CA SER A 26 -12.04 23.80 -14.95
C SER A 26 -10.66 24.24 -14.44
N SER A 27 -10.26 23.82 -13.23
CA SER A 27 -8.92 24.11 -12.71
C SER A 27 -7.84 23.28 -13.41
N CYS A 28 -8.17 22.07 -13.86
CA CYS A 28 -7.23 21.19 -14.57
C CYS A 28 -6.92 21.73 -15.97
N ASP A 29 -7.97 22.12 -16.71
CA ASP A 29 -7.84 22.73 -18.03
C ASP A 29 -7.07 24.06 -17.97
N LYS A 30 -7.33 24.88 -16.94
CA LYS A 30 -6.60 26.13 -16.69
C LYS A 30 -5.13 25.89 -16.36
N ALA A 31 -4.83 24.90 -15.51
CA ALA A 31 -3.45 24.54 -15.18
C ALA A 31 -2.67 24.05 -16.41
N GLN A 32 -3.31 23.25 -17.28
CA GLN A 32 -2.72 22.80 -18.54
C GLN A 32 -2.49 23.97 -19.51
N SER A 33 -3.49 24.83 -19.70
CA SER A 33 -3.40 26.01 -20.57
C SER A 33 -2.26 26.95 -20.14
N LEU A 34 -2.09 27.18 -18.83
CA LEU A 34 -0.98 27.96 -18.30
C LEU A 34 0.38 27.30 -18.56
N LEU A 35 0.48 25.97 -18.44
CA LEU A 35 1.71 25.26 -18.78
C LEU A 35 2.02 25.33 -20.28
N ASP A 36 1.01 25.18 -21.13
CA ASP A 36 1.16 25.28 -22.59
C ASP A 36 1.62 26.69 -23.00
N GLN A 37 1.10 27.74 -22.34
CA GLN A 37 1.57 29.11 -22.50
C GLN A 37 3.03 29.28 -22.05
N MET A 38 3.43 28.68 -20.94
CA MET A 38 4.83 28.70 -20.50
C MET A 38 5.76 28.00 -21.51
N ILE A 39 5.30 26.90 -22.13
CA ILE A 39 6.06 26.16 -23.14
C ILE A 39 6.16 26.96 -24.45
N SER A 40 5.06 27.56 -24.92
CA SER A 40 5.05 28.33 -26.17
C SER A 40 5.96 29.56 -26.08
N LEU A 41 5.86 30.33 -24.99
CA LEU A 41 6.69 31.51 -24.75
C LEU A 41 8.19 31.17 -24.68
N ASN A 42 8.53 30.00 -24.13
CA ASN A 42 9.92 29.54 -24.07
C ASN A 42 10.46 29.04 -25.42
N THR A 43 9.57 28.55 -26.31
CA THR A 43 9.95 28.08 -27.65
C THR A 43 10.20 29.25 -28.60
N GLU A 44 9.45 30.33 -28.45
CA GLU A 44 9.53 31.52 -29.30
C GLU A 44 10.76 32.40 -29.00
N TYR A 45 11.23 32.43 -27.74
CA TYR A 45 12.37 33.26 -27.31
C TYR A 45 13.46 32.49 -26.54
N PRO A 46 14.19 31.56 -27.18
CA PRO A 46 15.14 30.66 -26.50
C PRO A 46 16.37 31.36 -25.88
N THR A 47 16.72 32.57 -26.32
CA THR A 47 17.88 33.34 -25.82
C THR A 47 17.49 34.51 -24.90
N ASN A 48 16.19 34.81 -24.75
CA ASN A 48 15.78 35.86 -23.82
C ASN A 48 15.85 35.33 -22.40
N SER A 49 16.67 35.97 -21.56
CA SER A 49 16.70 35.82 -20.10
C SER A 49 15.38 36.23 -19.41
N ILE A 50 14.28 36.32 -20.16
CA ILE A 50 13.03 36.94 -19.76
C ILE A 50 12.02 35.92 -19.22
N ILE A 51 12.11 34.64 -19.59
CA ILE A 51 11.20 33.63 -19.05
C ILE A 51 12.02 32.41 -18.69
N SER A 52 12.08 32.09 -17.40
CA SER A 52 12.71 30.85 -16.99
C SER A 52 11.87 29.69 -17.51
N PRO A 53 12.48 28.71 -18.17
CA PRO A 53 11.77 27.58 -18.74
C PRO A 53 11.00 26.79 -17.65
N PRO A 54 9.90 26.11 -18.01
CA PRO A 54 9.08 25.41 -17.04
C PRO A 54 9.88 24.31 -16.34
N LEU A 55 10.01 24.45 -15.03
CA LEU A 55 10.72 23.49 -14.18
C LEU A 55 9.91 22.20 -14.05
N SER A 56 10.56 21.07 -13.72
CA SER A 56 9.88 19.79 -13.44
C SER A 56 8.75 19.91 -12.41
N TYR A 57 8.81 20.91 -11.52
CA TYR A 57 7.75 21.24 -10.58
C TYR A 57 6.43 21.64 -11.27
N ALA A 58 6.47 22.47 -12.31
CA ALA A 58 5.27 22.92 -13.04
C ALA A 58 4.53 21.73 -13.67
N TYR A 59 5.27 20.84 -14.33
CA TYR A 59 4.75 19.60 -14.90
C TYR A 59 4.12 18.70 -13.82
N ASN A 60 4.80 18.51 -12.68
CA ASN A 60 4.28 17.72 -11.57
C ASN A 60 3.01 18.32 -10.97
N SER A 61 2.91 19.65 -10.87
CA SER A 61 1.69 20.33 -10.40
C SER A 61 0.53 20.16 -11.38
N VAL A 62 0.78 20.18 -12.70
CA VAL A 62 -0.25 19.88 -13.70
C VAL A 62 -0.69 18.41 -13.64
N LEU A 63 0.25 17.46 -13.53
CA LEU A 63 -0.08 16.05 -13.28
C LEU A 63 -0.94 15.88 -12.02
N ALA A 64 -0.60 16.60 -10.96
CA ALA A 64 -1.34 16.60 -9.70
C ALA A 64 -2.75 17.18 -9.86
N ALA A 65 -2.94 18.21 -10.69
CA ALA A 65 -4.26 18.75 -11.03
C ALA A 65 -5.11 17.68 -11.75
N TRP A 66 -4.59 17.08 -12.83
CA TRP A 66 -5.29 16.04 -13.59
C TRP A 66 -5.61 14.78 -12.77
N SER A 67 -4.76 14.42 -11.81
CA SER A 67 -5.02 13.28 -10.91
C SER A 67 -6.25 13.49 -10.00
N ARG A 68 -6.59 14.75 -9.71
CA ARG A 68 -7.72 15.15 -8.85
C ARG A 68 -8.96 15.55 -9.66
N CYS A 69 -8.85 15.59 -10.98
CA CYS A 69 -9.98 15.86 -11.86
C CYS A 69 -10.99 14.72 -11.75
N PRO A 70 -12.28 15.02 -11.50
CA PRO A 70 -13.32 13.99 -11.56
C PRO A 70 -13.38 13.39 -12.96
N PRO A 71 -13.67 12.08 -13.08
CA PRO A 71 -13.83 11.43 -14.39
C PRO A 71 -14.94 12.11 -15.19
N SER A 72 -14.74 12.24 -16.50
CA SER A 72 -15.75 12.79 -17.42
C SER A 72 -16.95 11.85 -17.48
N ASP A 73 -18.11 12.35 -17.09
CA ASP A 73 -19.45 11.74 -17.10
C ASP A 73 -19.54 10.27 -16.62
N ASN A 74 -20.23 10.10 -15.49
CA ASN A 74 -20.44 8.85 -14.73
C ASN A 74 -21.27 7.75 -15.45
N ASN A 75 -21.26 7.66 -16.78
CA ASN A 75 -22.03 6.66 -17.53
C ASN A 75 -21.30 5.32 -17.75
N PHE A 76 -20.17 5.09 -17.08
CA PHE A 76 -19.41 3.85 -17.24
C PHE A 76 -19.81 2.80 -16.19
N GLY A 77 -20.41 1.71 -16.65
CA GLY A 77 -20.65 0.54 -15.80
C GLY A 77 -19.34 -0.06 -15.27
N PRO A 78 -19.36 -0.78 -14.14
CA PRO A 78 -18.18 -1.34 -13.47
C PRO A 78 -17.34 -2.33 -14.31
N ASN A 79 -17.82 -2.74 -15.49
CA ASN A 79 -17.22 -3.78 -16.34
C ASN A 79 -16.73 -3.30 -17.73
N ASP A 80 -16.66 -1.98 -18.00
CA ASP A 80 -16.18 -1.50 -19.30
C ASP A 80 -14.65 -1.70 -19.43
N ILE A 81 -14.24 -2.63 -20.30
CA ILE A 81 -12.85 -3.05 -20.51
C ILE A 81 -11.93 -1.92 -21.00
N ASN A 82 -12.49 -0.87 -21.62
CA ASN A 82 -11.73 0.28 -22.14
C ASN A 82 -11.90 1.54 -21.29
N LYS A 83 -12.28 1.39 -20.02
CA LYS A 83 -12.49 2.50 -19.08
C LYS A 83 -11.23 3.40 -18.93
N GLU A 84 -10.04 2.83 -19.10
CA GLU A 84 -8.77 3.59 -19.05
C GLU A 84 -8.57 4.50 -20.27
N GLU A 85 -8.86 4.02 -21.48
CA GLU A 85 -8.68 4.79 -22.73
C GLU A 85 -9.70 5.92 -22.87
N LYS A 86 -10.88 5.75 -22.26
CA LYS A 86 -11.96 6.74 -22.27
C LYS A 86 -11.82 7.80 -21.16
N ASP A 87 -10.94 7.59 -20.18
CA ASP A 87 -10.67 8.55 -19.11
C ASP A 87 -9.72 9.65 -19.62
N VAL A 88 -10.32 10.75 -20.09
CA VAL A 88 -9.61 11.91 -20.65
C VAL A 88 -8.52 12.43 -19.71
N PRO A 89 -8.77 12.63 -18.40
CA PRO A 89 -7.71 12.97 -17.44
C PRO A 89 -6.52 12.01 -17.41
N LEU A 90 -6.74 10.68 -17.40
CA LEU A 90 -5.62 9.71 -17.42
C LEU A 90 -4.80 9.81 -18.70
N GLN A 91 -5.47 9.95 -19.85
CA GLN A 91 -4.78 10.08 -21.12
C GLN A 91 -3.92 11.35 -21.17
N LYS A 92 -4.45 12.49 -20.69
CA LYS A 92 -3.69 13.73 -20.58
C LYS A 92 -2.46 13.61 -19.69
N MET A 93 -2.55 12.87 -18.58
CA MET A 93 -1.39 12.61 -17.72
C MET A 93 -0.32 11.76 -18.42
N LYS A 94 -0.73 10.73 -19.17
CA LYS A 94 0.19 9.90 -19.97
C LYS A 94 0.90 10.73 -21.03
N ASP A 95 0.14 11.51 -21.80
CA ASP A 95 0.67 12.37 -22.86
C ASP A 95 1.69 13.36 -22.30
N LEU A 96 1.41 13.95 -21.14
CA LEU A 96 2.31 14.88 -20.48
C LEU A 96 3.61 14.22 -20.02
N LEU A 97 3.55 13.01 -19.46
CA LEU A 97 4.76 12.25 -19.10
C LEU A 97 5.57 11.83 -20.33
N GLN A 98 4.92 11.42 -21.41
CA GLN A 98 5.58 11.12 -22.68
C GLN A 98 6.25 12.37 -23.26
N PHE A 99 5.59 13.52 -23.17
CA PHE A 99 6.16 14.80 -23.57
C PHE A 99 7.42 15.14 -22.75
N MET A 100 7.37 14.99 -21.41
CA MET A 100 8.55 15.18 -20.55
C MET A 100 9.70 14.23 -20.95
N LYS A 101 9.41 12.96 -21.27
CA LYS A 101 10.43 12.01 -21.74
C LYS A 101 11.07 12.42 -23.07
N LYS A 102 10.28 12.90 -24.03
CA LYS A 102 10.77 13.30 -25.37
C LYS A 102 11.62 14.58 -25.31
N GLN A 103 11.25 15.52 -24.44
CA GLN A 103 11.99 16.78 -24.25
C GLN A 103 13.37 16.60 -23.60
N ASN A 104 13.66 15.41 -23.05
CA ASN A 104 14.94 15.06 -22.43
C ASN A 104 16.16 15.16 -23.39
N ASN A 105 15.94 15.22 -24.70
CA ASN A 105 17.01 15.35 -25.72
C ASN A 105 17.24 16.80 -26.17
N SER A 106 16.42 17.75 -25.74
CA SER A 106 16.56 19.17 -26.07
C SER A 106 17.32 19.92 -24.96
N PHE A 107 17.84 21.10 -25.26
CA PHE A 107 18.64 22.00 -24.40
C PHE A 107 18.04 22.29 -22.99
N HIS A 108 16.83 21.82 -22.71
CA HIS A 108 16.11 22.00 -21.46
C HIS A 108 15.82 20.65 -20.76
N VAL A 109 16.53 20.37 -19.66
CA VAL A 109 16.47 19.08 -18.95
C VAL A 109 15.20 18.95 -18.10
N VAL A 110 14.05 18.70 -18.74
CA VAL A 110 12.83 18.30 -18.05
C VAL A 110 12.77 16.78 -18.00
N LYS A 111 13.22 16.19 -16.89
CA LYS A 111 13.12 14.74 -16.66
C LYS A 111 11.91 14.43 -15.78
N PRO A 112 11.10 13.42 -16.12
CA PRO A 112 10.19 12.81 -15.16
C PRO A 112 10.94 12.41 -13.89
N SER A 113 10.22 12.39 -12.78
CA SER A 113 10.75 12.02 -11.46
C SER A 113 9.88 10.93 -10.84
N THR A 114 10.35 10.29 -9.78
CA THR A 114 9.57 9.37 -8.96
C THR A 114 8.24 10.00 -8.53
N MET A 115 8.24 11.31 -8.23
CA MET A 115 7.01 12.06 -7.92
C MET A 115 6.02 12.10 -9.09
N SER A 116 6.51 12.30 -10.33
CA SER A 116 5.70 12.34 -11.54
C SER A 116 4.99 11.00 -11.77
N TYR A 117 5.73 9.90 -11.59
CA TYR A 117 5.20 8.55 -11.70
C TYR A 117 4.28 8.16 -10.53
N ASN A 118 4.64 8.52 -9.29
CA ASN A 118 3.79 8.30 -8.11
C ASN A 118 2.45 9.02 -8.24
N THR A 119 2.43 10.20 -8.86
CA THR A 119 1.18 10.93 -9.14
C THR A 119 0.30 10.16 -10.13
N LEU A 120 0.88 9.56 -11.18
CA LEU A 120 0.14 8.72 -12.13
C LEU A 120 -0.33 7.41 -11.48
N LEU A 121 0.51 6.73 -10.70
CA LEU A 121 0.14 5.54 -9.92
C LEU A 121 -1.06 5.83 -9.01
N HIS A 122 -1.03 6.97 -8.31
CA HIS A 122 -2.12 7.37 -7.42
C HIS A 122 -3.41 7.66 -8.19
N ALA A 123 -3.32 8.27 -9.37
CA ALA A 123 -4.47 8.49 -10.25
C ALA A 123 -5.11 7.17 -10.71
N TYR A 124 -4.29 6.17 -11.08
CA TYR A 124 -4.80 4.84 -11.40
C TYR A 124 -5.45 4.15 -10.20
N ALA A 125 -4.85 4.28 -9.02
CA ALA A 125 -5.36 3.67 -7.79
C ALA A 125 -6.75 4.20 -7.41
N ILE A 126 -6.94 5.53 -7.43
CA ILE A 126 -8.25 6.15 -7.11
C ILE A 126 -9.33 5.74 -8.12
N ARG A 127 -8.96 5.55 -9.38
CA ARG A 127 -9.88 5.21 -10.47
C ARG A 127 -10.17 3.70 -10.57
N GLY A 128 -9.51 2.88 -9.74
CA GLY A 128 -9.70 1.42 -9.69
C GLY A 128 -8.97 0.65 -10.80
N HIS A 129 -8.00 1.27 -11.47
CA HIS A 129 -7.19 0.63 -12.52
C HIS A 129 -5.94 -0.06 -11.92
N THR A 130 -6.15 -0.93 -10.93
CA THR A 130 -5.06 -1.59 -10.19
C THR A 130 -4.09 -2.40 -11.09
N PRO A 131 -4.55 -3.20 -12.08
CA PRO A 131 -3.63 -3.96 -12.93
C PRO A 131 -2.67 -3.06 -13.71
N VAL A 132 -3.15 -1.92 -14.17
CA VAL A 132 -2.35 -0.93 -14.91
C VAL A 132 -1.36 -0.24 -13.99
N ALA A 133 -1.77 0.09 -12.77
CA ALA A 133 -0.86 0.62 -11.75
C ALA A 133 0.28 -0.36 -11.44
N LEU A 134 0.00 -1.66 -11.36
CA LEU A 134 1.03 -2.69 -11.17
C LEU A 134 1.97 -2.81 -12.37
N SER A 135 1.45 -2.72 -13.60
CA SER A 135 2.27 -2.68 -14.81
C SER A 135 3.20 -1.48 -14.81
N LEU A 136 2.68 -0.28 -14.48
CA LEU A 136 3.48 0.94 -14.42
C LEU A 136 4.57 0.84 -13.35
N LEU A 137 4.28 0.24 -12.19
CA LEU A 137 5.28 -0.01 -11.16
C LEU A 137 6.38 -0.94 -11.70
N SER A 138 6.02 -2.01 -12.40
CA SER A 138 6.99 -2.89 -13.06
C SER A 138 7.83 -2.15 -14.10
N ASP A 139 7.23 -1.28 -14.90
CA ASP A 139 7.95 -0.45 -15.86
C ASP A 139 8.99 0.43 -15.16
N MET A 140 8.63 1.05 -14.02
CA MET A 140 9.58 1.82 -13.20
C MET A 140 10.72 0.97 -12.63
N GLU A 141 10.47 -0.31 -12.33
CA GLU A 141 11.50 -1.25 -11.87
C GLU A 141 12.48 -1.64 -12.98
N THR A 142 12.00 -1.76 -14.22
CA THR A 142 12.81 -2.12 -15.39
C THR A 142 13.66 -0.99 -15.94
N LEU A 143 13.55 0.23 -15.38
CA LEU A 143 14.33 1.38 -15.85
C LEU A 143 15.84 1.16 -15.64
N PRO A 144 16.68 1.63 -16.60
CA PRO A 144 18.13 1.51 -16.52
C PRO A 144 18.71 2.12 -15.24
N GLU A 145 19.87 1.62 -14.80
CA GLU A 145 20.52 2.07 -13.56
C GLU A 145 20.86 3.56 -13.51
N TYR A 146 21.08 4.19 -14.68
CA TYR A 146 21.36 5.61 -14.77
C TYR A 146 20.10 6.49 -14.57
N GLU A 147 18.88 5.94 -14.64
CA GLU A 147 17.62 6.67 -14.41
C GLU A 147 17.19 6.62 -12.95
N THR A 148 18.10 6.96 -12.04
CA THR A 148 17.87 6.90 -10.58
C THR A 148 16.70 7.76 -10.10
N ASN A 149 16.38 8.83 -10.83
CA ASN A 149 15.32 9.78 -10.49
C ASN A 149 13.90 9.29 -10.81
N CYS A 150 13.75 8.21 -11.57
CA CYS A 150 12.44 7.64 -11.96
C CYS A 150 12.14 6.32 -11.27
N ARG A 151 13.06 5.82 -10.43
CA ARG A 151 12.92 4.54 -9.75
C ARG A 151 11.81 4.58 -8.70
N PRO A 152 11.13 3.44 -8.44
CA PRO A 152 10.08 3.39 -7.45
C PRO A 152 10.67 3.51 -6.04
N ASP A 153 9.92 4.11 -5.13
CA ASP A 153 10.25 4.25 -3.71
C ASP A 153 9.16 3.59 -2.84
N ALA A 154 9.33 3.62 -1.51
CA ALA A 154 8.35 3.08 -0.58
C ALA A 154 6.92 3.64 -0.79
N VAL A 155 6.79 4.87 -1.31
CA VAL A 155 5.51 5.49 -1.65
C VAL A 155 4.90 4.81 -2.88
N SER A 156 5.67 4.55 -3.94
CA SER A 156 5.21 3.83 -5.14
C SER A 156 4.57 2.48 -4.79
N TYR A 157 5.26 1.66 -3.99
CA TYR A 157 4.73 0.36 -3.55
C TYR A 157 3.48 0.50 -2.67
N SER A 158 3.48 1.47 -1.75
CA SER A 158 2.35 1.69 -0.85
C SER A 158 1.07 2.11 -1.60
N ILE A 159 1.19 2.91 -2.67
CA ILE A 159 0.06 3.28 -3.52
C ILE A 159 -0.55 2.03 -4.18
N CYS A 160 0.28 1.17 -4.77
CA CYS A 160 -0.19 -0.07 -5.41
C CYS A 160 -0.87 -1.02 -4.41
N MET A 161 -0.30 -1.18 -3.21
CA MET A 161 -0.92 -2.00 -2.16
C MET A 161 -2.26 -1.44 -1.68
N ASN A 162 -2.35 -0.11 -1.53
CA ASN A 162 -3.61 0.54 -1.14
C ASN A 162 -4.68 0.39 -2.23
N SER A 163 -4.30 0.45 -3.51
CA SER A 163 -5.21 0.16 -4.63
C SER A 163 -5.83 -1.23 -4.51
N LEU A 164 -5.02 -2.25 -4.21
CA LEU A 164 -5.48 -3.62 -3.98
C LEU A 164 -6.46 -3.73 -2.80
N LEU A 165 -6.25 -2.94 -1.74
CA LEU A 165 -7.12 -2.90 -0.56
C LEU A 165 -8.49 -2.29 -0.88
N VAL A 166 -8.52 -1.14 -1.56
CA VAL A 166 -9.75 -0.41 -1.91
C VAL A 166 -10.59 -1.21 -2.90
N GLU A 167 -9.96 -1.85 -3.89
CA GLU A 167 -10.67 -2.74 -4.82
C GLU A 167 -11.30 -3.95 -4.11
N GLY A 168 -10.74 -4.36 -2.96
CA GLY A 168 -11.35 -5.35 -2.08
C GLY A 168 -12.68 -4.88 -1.46
N GLU A 169 -12.78 -3.61 -1.09
CA GLU A 169 -13.98 -3.06 -0.43
C GLU A 169 -15.18 -3.02 -1.37
N THR A 170 -14.95 -2.76 -2.65
CA THR A 170 -16.00 -2.58 -3.65
C THR A 170 -16.49 -3.88 -4.27
N THR A 171 -15.67 -4.94 -4.29
CA THR A 171 -16.04 -6.22 -4.93
C THR A 171 -16.57 -7.28 -3.98
N ASP A 172 -16.35 -7.13 -2.67
CA ASP A 172 -16.78 -8.10 -1.65
C ASP A 172 -18.31 -8.20 -1.51
N GLU A 173 -19.07 -7.19 -1.97
CA GLU A 173 -20.55 -7.17 -1.86
C GLU A 173 -21.28 -7.81 -3.05
N ALA A 174 -20.61 -8.13 -4.17
CA ALA A 174 -21.32 -8.46 -5.42
C ALA A 174 -20.95 -9.80 -6.09
N VAL A 175 -19.85 -10.48 -5.76
CA VAL A 175 -19.40 -11.61 -6.60
C VAL A 175 -19.03 -12.85 -5.78
N GLY A 176 -20.07 -13.61 -5.43
CA GLY A 176 -19.99 -15.03 -5.10
C GLY A 176 -19.70 -15.93 -6.31
N ASN A 177 -18.89 -15.50 -7.28
CA ASN A 177 -18.58 -16.31 -8.46
C ASN A 177 -17.17 -16.93 -8.43
N ARG A 178 -17.23 -18.25 -8.51
CA ARG A 178 -16.17 -19.25 -8.68
C ARG A 178 -15.27 -18.96 -9.89
N GLN A 179 -14.22 -18.18 -9.72
CA GLN A 179 -13.00 -18.30 -10.54
C GLN A 179 -11.82 -18.72 -9.66
N LYS A 180 -11.96 -19.89 -9.03
CA LYS A 180 -10.88 -20.64 -8.39
C LYS A 180 -10.16 -21.46 -9.45
N GLN A 181 -9.10 -20.91 -10.04
CA GLN A 181 -7.88 -21.62 -10.47
C GLN A 181 -6.95 -20.57 -11.13
N ASN A 182 -5.77 -20.36 -10.54
CA ASN A 182 -4.64 -19.58 -11.08
C ASN A 182 -4.58 -18.03 -10.97
N ARG A 183 -5.41 -17.34 -10.18
CA ARG A 183 -5.10 -15.93 -9.81
C ARG A 183 -4.52 -15.85 -8.40
N ILE A 184 -3.29 -15.33 -8.29
CA ILE A 184 -2.63 -14.99 -7.01
C ILE A 184 -3.61 -14.13 -6.20
N SER A 185 -3.86 -14.50 -4.94
CA SER A 185 -4.78 -13.76 -4.07
C SER A 185 -4.32 -12.30 -3.94
N ARG A 186 -5.23 -11.32 -3.88
CA ARG A 186 -4.85 -9.90 -3.69
C ARG A 186 -3.96 -9.69 -2.47
N GLY A 187 -4.18 -10.45 -1.40
CA GLY A 187 -3.30 -10.46 -0.23
C GLY A 187 -1.90 -11.00 -0.55
N GLU A 188 -1.81 -12.10 -1.30
CA GLU A 188 -0.52 -12.65 -1.75
C GLU A 188 0.21 -11.69 -2.70
N GLN A 189 -0.49 -10.99 -3.59
CA GLN A 189 0.09 -9.94 -4.44
C GLN A 189 0.66 -8.77 -3.61
N ALA A 190 -0.06 -8.34 -2.58
CA ALA A 190 0.40 -7.28 -1.69
C ALA A 190 1.59 -7.74 -0.82
N GLU A 191 1.59 -9.00 -0.36
CA GLU A 191 2.70 -9.61 0.35
C GLU A 191 3.94 -9.74 -0.56
N GLU A 192 3.76 -10.12 -1.82
CA GLU A 192 4.83 -10.17 -2.82
C GLU A 192 5.44 -8.78 -3.06
N LEU A 193 4.62 -7.74 -3.19
CA LEU A 193 5.09 -6.35 -3.29
C LEU A 193 5.88 -5.93 -2.04
N LEU A 194 5.44 -6.33 -0.85
CA LEU A 194 6.13 -6.01 0.40
C LEU A 194 7.47 -6.75 0.50
N ASN A 195 7.52 -8.01 0.08
CA ASN A 195 8.76 -8.79 0.00
C ASN A 195 9.73 -8.15 -0.99
N ARG A 196 9.27 -7.78 -2.20
CA ARG A 196 10.10 -7.05 -3.18
C ARG A 196 10.67 -5.75 -2.62
N LEU A 197 9.86 -4.95 -1.93
CA LEU A 197 10.31 -3.72 -1.26
C LEU A 197 11.38 -4.02 -0.19
N MET A 198 11.14 -5.05 0.61
CA MET A 198 12.04 -5.46 1.68
C MET A 198 13.38 -6.03 1.19
N ASP A 199 13.36 -6.80 0.11
CA ASP A 199 14.57 -7.36 -0.48
C ASP A 199 15.42 -6.23 -1.09
N LYS A 200 14.79 -5.24 -1.73
CA LYS A 200 15.48 -4.02 -2.17
C LYS A 200 16.06 -3.22 -1.01
N TYR A 201 15.32 -3.07 0.09
CA TYR A 201 15.82 -2.39 1.28
C TYR A 201 17.01 -3.13 1.91
N LYS A 202 16.96 -4.46 2.02
CA LYS A 202 18.09 -5.26 2.54
C LYS A 202 19.32 -5.19 1.65
N ALA A 203 19.14 -5.22 0.32
CA ALA A 203 20.23 -5.18 -0.65
C ALA A 203 20.92 -3.81 -0.71
N THR A 204 20.14 -2.73 -0.70
CA THR A 204 20.65 -1.36 -0.88
C THR A 204 20.91 -0.62 0.43
N LYS A 205 20.19 -0.97 1.50
CA LYS A 205 20.08 -0.21 2.76
C LYS A 205 19.70 1.26 2.57
N ASP A 206 19.05 1.59 1.45
CA ASP A 206 18.62 2.94 1.13
C ASP A 206 17.29 3.24 1.85
N GLU A 207 17.23 4.35 2.59
CA GLU A 207 16.03 4.81 3.31
C GLU A 207 14.83 4.99 2.38
N ARG A 208 15.02 5.22 1.07
CA ARG A 208 13.93 5.31 0.09
C ARG A 208 13.11 4.04 -0.05
N PHE A 209 13.72 2.88 0.17
CA PHE A 209 13.03 1.58 0.14
C PHE A 209 12.54 1.14 1.52
N ARG A 210 12.77 1.94 2.57
CA ARG A 210 12.35 1.58 3.92
C ARG A 210 10.82 1.51 3.99
N PRO A 211 10.22 0.33 4.24
CA PRO A 211 8.77 0.21 4.31
C PRO A 211 8.21 0.98 5.50
N GLN A 212 7.01 1.50 5.31
CA GLN A 212 6.32 2.31 6.30
C GLN A 212 5.39 1.43 7.15
N PRO A 213 5.04 1.84 8.39
CA PRO A 213 4.05 1.12 9.20
C PRO A 213 2.72 0.92 8.47
N ALA A 214 2.33 1.89 7.64
CA ALA A 214 1.12 1.83 6.84
C ALA A 214 1.17 0.69 5.81
N THR A 215 2.33 0.43 5.21
CA THR A 215 2.54 -0.63 4.22
C THR A 215 2.26 -2.02 4.83
N PHE A 216 2.76 -2.29 6.04
CA PHE A 216 2.43 -3.52 6.78
C PHE A 216 0.94 -3.60 7.15
N GLY A 217 0.36 -2.48 7.60
CA GLY A 217 -1.05 -2.39 7.93
C GLY A 217 -1.98 -2.75 6.77
N THR A 218 -1.66 -2.26 5.57
CA THR A 218 -2.42 -2.57 4.34
C THR A 218 -2.38 -4.06 4.00
N VAL A 219 -1.21 -4.70 4.08
CA VAL A 219 -1.06 -6.15 3.83
C VAL A 219 -1.81 -6.97 4.88
N ILE A 220 -1.70 -6.60 6.17
CA ILE A 220 -2.44 -7.25 7.26
C ILE A 220 -3.95 -7.14 7.03
N ALA A 221 -4.45 -5.96 6.68
CA ALA A 221 -5.87 -5.74 6.41
C ALA A 221 -6.36 -6.56 5.21
N LEU A 222 -5.58 -6.65 4.13
CA LEU A 222 -5.89 -7.49 2.97
C LEU A 222 -6.03 -8.97 3.34
N HIS A 223 -5.09 -9.51 4.12
CA HIS A 223 -5.13 -10.90 4.56
C HIS A 223 -6.24 -11.17 5.58
N ALA A 224 -6.50 -10.24 6.49
CA ALA A 224 -7.60 -10.33 7.46
C ALA A 224 -8.98 -10.38 6.78
N ARG A 225 -9.15 -9.66 5.67
CA ARG A 225 -10.40 -9.66 4.87
C ARG A 225 -10.63 -10.96 4.12
N ARG A 226 -9.57 -11.68 3.73
CA ARG A 226 -9.68 -13.01 3.08
C ARG A 226 -10.40 -14.06 3.95
N GLY A 227 -10.43 -13.87 5.27
CA GLY A 227 -11.16 -14.73 6.22
C GLY A 227 -12.69 -14.55 6.23
N ARG A 228 -13.26 -13.62 5.45
CA ARG A 228 -14.73 -13.39 5.35
C ARG A 228 -15.50 -14.46 4.57
N TYR A 229 -14.94 -15.64 4.30
CA TYR A 229 -15.66 -16.68 3.57
C TYR A 229 -16.75 -17.28 4.46
N GLN A 230 -17.97 -16.77 4.28
CA GLN A 230 -19.16 -17.20 4.99
C GLN A 230 -19.49 -18.66 4.67
N SER A 231 -19.63 -19.44 5.73
CA SER A 231 -20.20 -20.78 5.79
C SER A 231 -21.71 -20.82 5.45
N SER A 232 -22.20 -20.06 4.47
CA SER A 232 -23.64 -19.87 4.25
C SER A 232 -24.27 -20.72 3.14
N THR A 233 -23.55 -21.60 2.43
CA THR A 233 -24.20 -22.41 1.36
C THR A 233 -24.03 -23.93 1.40
N ASP A 234 -23.22 -24.52 2.29
CA ASP A 234 -23.07 -25.98 2.29
C ASP A 234 -24.06 -26.73 3.19
N ASN A 235 -24.98 -26.04 3.90
CA ASN A 235 -25.93 -26.69 4.81
C ASN A 235 -27.32 -26.97 4.21
N SER A 236 -27.54 -26.79 2.90
CA SER A 236 -28.85 -27.03 2.27
C SER A 236 -28.97 -28.38 1.53
N ASN A 237 -27.89 -29.14 1.32
CA ASN A 237 -27.97 -30.38 0.51
C ASN A 237 -27.67 -31.69 1.24
N ASN A 238 -27.54 -31.71 2.57
CA ASN A 238 -27.18 -32.94 3.30
C ASN A 238 -28.29 -33.57 4.17
N ASN A 239 -29.56 -33.22 3.94
CA ASN A 239 -30.70 -33.82 4.66
C ASN A 239 -31.51 -34.88 3.89
N ASN A 240 -31.13 -35.25 2.66
CA ASN A 240 -31.91 -36.23 1.88
C ASN A 240 -31.35 -37.66 1.83
N ASN A 241 -30.26 -38.00 2.54
CA ASN A 241 -29.70 -39.36 2.51
C ASN A 241 -29.60 -40.06 3.88
N LYS A 242 -30.57 -39.84 4.78
CA LYS A 242 -30.83 -40.77 5.90
C LYS A 242 -31.87 -41.80 5.50
N ARG A 243 -31.52 -42.71 4.56
CA ARG A 243 -32.17 -44.02 4.39
C ARG A 243 -31.43 -44.83 3.31
N HIS A 244 -30.36 -45.52 3.70
CA HIS A 244 -30.23 -46.98 3.52
C HIS A 244 -28.80 -47.50 3.72
N LYS A 245 -28.74 -48.60 4.47
CA LYS A 245 -27.74 -49.68 4.51
C LYS A 245 -26.35 -49.38 5.08
N ARG A 246 -26.20 -49.84 6.33
CA ARG A 246 -24.98 -50.43 6.91
C ARG A 246 -24.25 -51.30 5.88
N ASN A 247 -22.98 -51.05 5.61
CA ASN A 247 -21.85 -51.97 5.89
C ASN A 247 -20.54 -51.64 5.14
N VAL A 248 -19.44 -51.70 5.92
CA VAL A 248 -18.15 -52.37 5.65
C VAL A 248 -17.17 -51.72 4.64
N HIS A 249 -16.01 -51.33 5.19
CA HIS A 249 -14.70 -51.02 4.58
C HIS A 249 -14.65 -49.99 3.45
N ASN A 250 -14.11 -48.79 3.73
CA ASN A 250 -13.90 -47.79 2.69
C ASN A 250 -12.68 -46.87 2.96
N PRO A 251 -11.73 -46.68 2.01
CA PRO A 251 -10.62 -45.72 2.10
C PRO A 251 -11.06 -44.24 2.01
N SER A 252 -12.35 -43.98 2.24
CA SER A 252 -12.98 -42.67 2.13
C SER A 252 -12.82 -41.80 3.39
N THR A 253 -12.47 -42.38 4.55
CA THR A 253 -12.25 -41.62 5.79
C THR A 253 -10.97 -40.80 5.78
N VAL A 254 -9.89 -41.29 5.15
CA VAL A 254 -8.64 -40.53 4.99
C VAL A 254 -8.83 -39.41 3.97
N LYS A 255 -9.47 -39.68 2.82
CA LYS A 255 -9.77 -38.66 1.80
C LYS A 255 -10.72 -37.57 2.33
N ALA A 256 -11.74 -37.96 3.11
CA ALA A 256 -12.61 -37.01 3.79
C ALA A 256 -11.83 -36.17 4.81
N ARG A 257 -11.00 -36.79 5.66
CA ARG A 257 -10.18 -36.08 6.66
C ARG A 257 -9.13 -35.17 6.02
N THR A 258 -8.56 -35.55 4.87
CA THR A 258 -7.68 -34.67 4.08
C THR A 258 -8.45 -33.54 3.41
N ASN A 259 -9.70 -33.74 2.99
CA ASN A 259 -10.54 -32.68 2.44
C ASN A 259 -11.02 -31.72 3.53
N THR A 260 -11.39 -32.21 4.71
CA THR A 260 -11.71 -31.37 5.88
C THR A 260 -10.47 -30.59 6.33
N ARG A 261 -9.28 -31.20 6.35
CA ARG A 261 -8.02 -30.51 6.71
C ARG A 261 -7.56 -29.52 5.64
N LYS A 262 -7.78 -29.80 4.36
CA LYS A 262 -7.54 -28.84 3.26
C LYS A 262 -8.51 -27.65 3.36
N ASN A 263 -9.79 -27.89 3.64
CA ASN A 263 -10.77 -26.83 3.86
C ASN A 263 -10.45 -25.99 5.12
N LEU A 264 -10.00 -26.62 6.20
CA LEU A 264 -9.54 -25.93 7.42
C LEU A 264 -8.29 -25.09 7.15
N ASN A 265 -7.31 -25.64 6.43
CA ASN A 265 -6.13 -24.91 6.03
C ASN A 265 -6.53 -23.70 5.18
N GLU A 266 -7.37 -23.87 4.16
CA GLU A 266 -7.92 -22.78 3.31
C GLU A 266 -8.64 -21.69 4.12
N MET A 267 -9.38 -22.07 5.16
CA MET A 267 -10.12 -21.14 6.03
C MET A 267 -9.19 -20.26 6.86
N PHE A 268 -8.09 -20.80 7.40
CA PHE A 268 -7.15 -20.06 8.24
C PHE A 268 -6.02 -19.36 7.48
N ILE A 269 -5.86 -19.56 6.16
CA ILE A 269 -4.75 -18.97 5.39
C ILE A 269 -4.70 -17.45 5.57
N GLY A 270 -5.85 -16.77 5.50
CA GLY A 270 -5.93 -15.32 5.66
C GLY A 270 -5.45 -14.85 7.03
N ALA A 271 -6.02 -15.39 8.12
CA ALA A 271 -5.64 -15.02 9.47
C ALA A 271 -4.18 -15.37 9.80
N ARG A 272 -3.68 -16.53 9.35
CA ARG A 272 -2.27 -16.93 9.52
C ARG A 272 -1.31 -16.03 8.77
N HIS A 273 -1.62 -15.63 7.54
CA HIS A 273 -0.76 -14.71 6.79
C HIS A 273 -0.76 -13.32 7.44
N ALA A 274 -1.91 -12.84 7.92
CA ALA A 274 -2.00 -11.58 8.65
C ALA A 274 -1.17 -11.61 9.96
N GLU A 275 -1.25 -12.70 10.73
CA GLU A 275 -0.42 -12.92 11.92
C GLU A 275 1.07 -12.98 11.55
N ARG A 276 1.45 -13.69 10.48
CA ARG A 276 2.84 -13.78 10.01
C ARG A 276 3.42 -12.41 9.67
N VAL A 277 2.67 -11.57 8.97
CA VAL A 277 3.13 -10.22 8.60
C VAL A 277 3.26 -9.32 9.84
N LEU A 278 2.36 -9.45 10.82
CA LEU A 278 2.47 -8.76 12.10
C LEU A 278 3.69 -9.23 12.90
N ASP A 279 3.93 -10.54 12.97
CA ASP A 279 5.10 -11.13 13.63
C ASP A 279 6.42 -10.69 12.98
N TRP A 280 6.41 -10.58 11.65
CA TRP A 280 7.55 -10.06 10.90
C TRP A 280 7.84 -8.60 11.28
N MET A 281 6.80 -7.75 11.36
CA MET A 281 6.93 -6.36 11.79
C MET A 281 7.47 -6.26 13.23
N ILE A 282 6.97 -7.08 14.15
CA ILE A 282 7.45 -7.13 15.55
C ILE A 282 8.93 -7.55 15.60
N SER A 283 9.34 -8.51 14.78
CA SER A 283 10.74 -8.97 14.73
C SER A 283 11.68 -7.88 14.24
N LEU A 284 11.28 -7.12 13.20
CA LEU A 284 12.04 -5.97 12.72
C LEU A 284 12.14 -4.86 13.77
N TYR A 285 11.06 -4.62 14.50
CA TYR A 285 11.03 -3.65 15.60
C TYR A 285 12.03 -4.02 16.70
N HIS A 286 12.02 -5.25 17.19
CA HIS A 286 12.99 -5.70 18.20
C HIS A 286 14.44 -5.64 17.69
N GLY A 287 14.67 -5.98 16.42
CA GLY A 287 16.00 -5.86 15.80
C GLY A 287 16.52 -4.42 15.80
N GLU A 288 15.69 -3.44 15.45
CA GLU A 288 16.07 -2.02 15.54
C GLU A 288 16.33 -1.58 16.98
N GLN A 289 15.47 -1.97 17.94
CA GLN A 289 15.64 -1.61 19.35
C GLN A 289 16.94 -2.17 19.95
N GLN A 290 17.31 -3.40 19.62
CA GLN A 290 18.58 -3.99 20.06
C GLN A 290 19.80 -3.27 19.46
N GLY A 291 19.71 -2.87 18.19
CA GLY A 291 20.71 -2.03 17.54
C GLY A 291 20.92 -0.72 18.30
N TYR A 292 19.84 0.00 18.61
CA TYR A 292 19.90 1.25 19.37
C TYR A 292 20.45 1.07 20.79
N ARG A 293 20.07 0.00 21.50
CA ARG A 293 20.59 -0.30 22.84
C ARG A 293 22.10 -0.56 22.80
N THR A 294 22.57 -1.30 21.80
CA THR A 294 24.00 -1.60 21.60
C THR A 294 24.79 -0.33 21.26
N THR A 295 24.28 0.51 20.35
CA THR A 295 24.96 1.77 20.01
C THR A 295 24.98 2.76 21.18
N GLN A 296 23.88 2.88 21.93
CA GLN A 296 23.84 3.72 23.13
C GLN A 296 24.78 3.21 24.22
N GLN A 297 24.94 1.89 24.35
CA GLN A 297 25.90 1.31 25.28
C GLN A 297 27.35 1.61 24.88
N ILE A 298 27.70 1.44 23.59
CA ILE A 298 29.01 1.81 23.03
C ILE A 298 29.26 3.32 23.14
N GLU A 299 28.25 4.16 22.91
CA GLU A 299 28.36 5.62 23.04
C GLU A 299 28.53 6.05 24.49
N LYS A 300 27.83 5.41 25.44
CA LYS A 300 28.05 5.63 26.89
C LYS A 300 29.45 5.20 27.32
N GLU A 301 29.95 4.07 26.80
CA GLU A 301 31.32 3.60 27.03
C GLU A 301 32.35 4.57 26.44
N LYS A 302 32.09 5.17 25.27
CA LYS A 302 32.92 6.23 24.68
C LYS A 302 32.83 7.58 25.40
N GLN A 303 31.65 7.95 25.91
CA GLN A 303 31.43 9.19 26.68
C GLN A 303 32.06 9.14 28.07
N GLN A 304 32.31 7.95 28.63
CA GLN A 304 33.14 7.80 29.83
C GLN A 304 34.61 8.19 29.60
N GLN A 305 35.06 8.32 28.34
CA GLN A 305 36.43 8.75 28.01
C GLN A 305 36.58 10.24 27.68
N HIS A 306 35.54 10.94 27.22
CA HIS A 306 35.58 12.40 26.98
C HIS A 306 34.28 13.09 27.40
N SER A 307 34.41 14.07 28.31
CA SER A 307 33.28 14.85 28.82
C SER A 307 32.73 15.83 27.77
N LYS A 308 31.40 15.98 27.79
CA LYS A 308 30.57 16.99 27.13
C LYS A 308 30.37 16.83 25.62
N ASN A 309 29.22 16.28 25.24
CA ASN A 309 28.17 17.13 24.66
C ASN A 309 26.81 16.44 24.74
N ASN A 310 25.87 17.15 25.35
CA ASN A 310 24.48 16.81 25.49
C ASN A 310 23.79 17.19 24.17
N ILE A 311 23.59 16.24 23.28
CA ILE A 311 22.74 16.41 22.10
C ILE A 311 21.49 15.56 22.37
N GLY A 312 20.33 16.25 22.41
CA GLY A 312 19.04 15.65 22.74
C GLY A 312 18.78 14.37 21.95
N ASN A 313 18.62 13.27 22.68
CA ASN A 313 18.15 12.00 22.16
C ASN A 313 16.64 12.11 21.87
N ASP A 314 16.28 12.78 20.77
CA ASP A 314 15.04 12.46 20.10
C ASP A 314 15.17 11.03 19.57
N VAL A 315 14.66 10.06 20.33
CA VAL A 315 14.51 8.69 19.88
C VAL A 315 13.63 8.72 18.65
N LYS A 316 14.25 8.70 17.45
CA LYS A 316 13.54 8.61 16.18
C LYS A 316 12.51 7.51 16.30
N SER A 317 11.23 7.86 16.15
CA SER A 317 10.13 6.89 16.15
C SER A 317 10.46 5.79 15.13
N SER A 318 10.68 4.57 15.61
CA SER A 318 10.98 3.43 14.74
C SER A 318 9.84 3.24 13.73
N ASN A 319 10.20 3.16 12.45
CA ASN A 319 9.24 2.94 11.36
C ASN A 319 8.63 1.53 11.39
N TYR A 320 9.09 0.65 12.28
CA TYR A 320 8.50 -0.68 12.48
C TYR A 320 7.70 -0.80 13.77
N LYS A 321 7.43 0.30 14.48
CA LYS A 321 6.63 0.28 15.72
C LYS A 321 5.20 -0.23 15.42
N PRO A 322 4.79 -1.40 15.93
CA PRO A 322 3.47 -1.96 15.63
C PRO A 322 2.39 -1.15 16.34
N ARG A 323 1.25 -0.94 15.66
CA ARG A 323 0.11 -0.16 16.18
C ARG A 323 -0.96 -1.09 16.75
N LEU A 324 -1.71 -0.62 17.75
CA LEU A 324 -2.87 -1.32 18.32
C LEU A 324 -3.86 -1.80 17.26
N ALA A 325 -4.09 -0.97 16.23
CA ALA A 325 -5.00 -1.29 15.13
C ALA A 325 -4.62 -2.60 14.40
N PHE A 326 -3.33 -2.96 14.32
CA PHE A 326 -2.89 -4.18 13.64
C PHE A 326 -3.24 -5.42 14.45
N PHE A 327 -3.06 -5.40 15.77
CA PHE A 327 -3.48 -6.47 16.67
C PHE A 327 -4.99 -6.66 16.65
N VAL A 328 -5.76 -5.56 16.72
CA VAL A 328 -7.23 -5.61 16.59
C VAL A 328 -7.64 -6.25 15.27
N THR A 329 -7.01 -5.87 14.15
CA THR A 329 -7.33 -6.41 12.82
C THR A 329 -7.06 -7.92 12.73
N VAL A 330 -5.92 -8.39 13.24
CA VAL A 330 -5.58 -9.83 13.23
C VAL A 330 -6.47 -10.63 14.19
N LEU A 331 -6.76 -10.09 15.38
CA LEU A 331 -7.67 -10.73 16.35
C LEU A 331 -9.10 -10.81 15.84
N ASP A 332 -9.60 -9.77 15.18
CA ASP A 332 -10.91 -9.79 14.53
C ASP A 332 -10.95 -10.84 13.39
N ALA A 333 -9.86 -10.97 12.62
CA ALA A 333 -9.75 -12.03 11.61
C ALA A 333 -9.82 -13.43 12.24
N TRP A 334 -9.09 -13.68 13.33
CA TRP A 334 -9.14 -14.94 14.08
C TRP A 334 -10.51 -15.20 14.70
N GLY A 335 -11.13 -14.18 15.31
CA GLY A 335 -12.46 -14.26 15.91
C GLY A 335 -13.57 -14.57 14.89
N LYS A 336 -13.44 -14.07 13.66
CA LYS A 336 -14.36 -14.39 12.55
C LYS A 336 -14.14 -15.80 11.98
N CYS A 337 -12.90 -16.30 11.99
CA CYS A 337 -12.59 -17.66 11.52
C CYS A 337 -12.94 -18.75 12.57
N ALA A 338 -13.25 -18.36 13.80
CA ALA A 338 -13.52 -19.26 14.90
C ALA A 338 -14.92 -19.89 14.80
N ASN A 339 -15.22 -20.65 13.75
CA ASN A 339 -16.45 -21.46 13.66
C ASN A 339 -16.31 -22.74 14.54
N GLY A 340 -16.13 -22.60 15.86
CA GLY A 340 -16.01 -23.74 16.79
C GLY A 340 -14.66 -24.46 16.79
N HIS A 341 -13.60 -23.83 16.27
CA HIS A 341 -12.26 -24.44 16.19
C HIS A 341 -11.30 -23.91 17.27
N LYS A 342 -10.73 -24.83 18.06
CA LYS A 342 -9.87 -24.50 19.22
C LYS A 342 -8.61 -23.77 18.80
N GLU A 343 -8.15 -24.06 17.59
CA GLU A 343 -6.93 -23.48 17.03
C GLU A 343 -7.02 -21.96 16.86
N ALA A 344 -8.16 -21.44 16.39
CA ALA A 344 -8.36 -20.00 16.21
C ALA A 344 -8.36 -19.25 17.55
N ALA A 345 -9.06 -19.80 18.55
CA ALA A 345 -9.13 -19.22 19.88
C ALA A 345 -7.77 -19.25 20.60
N ASN A 346 -7.04 -20.38 20.52
CA ASN A 346 -5.69 -20.48 21.07
C ASN A 346 -4.72 -19.50 20.41
N ARG A 347 -4.82 -19.29 19.10
CA ARG A 347 -4.00 -18.30 18.38
C ARG A 347 -4.33 -16.87 18.79
N ALA A 348 -5.61 -16.54 18.94
CA ALA A 348 -6.05 -15.25 19.44
C ALA A 348 -5.53 -14.98 20.86
N GLU A 349 -5.56 -15.99 21.74
CA GLU A 349 -5.00 -15.88 23.10
C GLU A 349 -3.48 -15.69 23.09
N GLN A 350 -2.75 -16.46 22.27
CA GLN A 350 -1.30 -16.30 22.13
C GLN A 350 -0.91 -14.90 21.63
N LEU A 351 -1.68 -14.36 20.68
CA LEU A 351 -1.46 -13.01 20.17
C LEU A 351 -1.74 -11.94 21.24
N LEU A 352 -2.76 -12.12 22.08
CA LEU A 352 -3.02 -11.23 23.22
C LEU A 352 -1.87 -11.27 24.24
N LYS A 353 -1.36 -12.45 24.59
CA LYS A 353 -0.20 -12.58 25.51
C LYS A 353 1.03 -11.86 24.97
N ARG A 354 1.30 -11.97 23.66
CA ARG A 354 2.39 -11.24 22.99
C ARG A 354 2.20 -9.72 23.05
N MET A 355 0.97 -9.26 22.86
CA MET A 355 0.62 -7.85 23.00
C MET A 355 0.82 -7.33 24.43
N GLU A 356 0.48 -8.13 25.45
CA GLU A 356 0.74 -7.83 26.86
C GLU A 356 2.23 -7.75 27.17
N MET A 357 3.03 -8.72 26.70
CA MET A 357 4.49 -8.69 26.87
C MET A 357 5.13 -7.43 26.25
N LEU A 358 4.70 -7.01 25.05
CA LEU A 358 5.21 -5.80 24.40
C LEU A 358 4.92 -4.51 25.21
N TYR A 359 3.83 -4.50 25.97
CA TYR A 359 3.46 -3.40 26.85
C TYR A 359 4.22 -3.46 28.19
N GLU A 360 4.30 -4.63 28.80
CA GLU A 360 4.99 -4.86 30.10
C GLU A 360 6.50 -4.62 30.01
N ASP A 361 7.14 -5.02 28.90
CA ASP A 361 8.56 -4.77 28.64
C ASP A 361 8.87 -3.28 28.40
N GLY A 362 7.86 -2.40 28.43
CA GLY A 362 7.97 -0.96 28.14
C GLY A 362 8.41 -0.66 26.71
N SER A 363 8.49 -1.68 25.86
CA SER A 363 8.97 -1.57 24.49
C SER A 363 7.98 -0.78 23.65
N ASN A 364 6.67 -1.00 23.82
CA ASN A 364 5.66 -0.26 23.07
C ASN A 364 4.42 0.06 23.90
N MET A 365 4.42 1.26 24.49
CA MET A 365 3.31 1.78 25.30
C MET A 365 2.01 2.00 24.51
N ASP A 366 2.07 2.12 23.18
CA ASP A 366 0.91 2.39 22.33
C ASP A 366 0.02 1.16 22.14
N VAL A 367 0.51 -0.03 22.50
CA VAL A 367 -0.18 -1.32 22.29
C VAL A 367 -0.83 -1.82 23.57
N ARG A 368 -1.23 -0.92 24.48
CA ARG A 368 -1.93 -1.29 25.70
C ARG A 368 -3.20 -2.09 25.36
N PRO A 369 -3.40 -3.29 25.95
CA PRO A 369 -4.63 -4.06 25.80
C PRO A 369 -5.85 -3.23 26.19
N ASN A 370 -6.72 -2.99 25.22
CA ASN A 370 -7.99 -2.32 25.45
C ASN A 370 -9.12 -3.37 25.60
N MET A 371 -10.29 -2.91 26.05
CA MET A 371 -11.45 -3.77 26.19
C MET A 371 -11.86 -4.44 24.88
N GLN A 372 -11.67 -3.76 23.74
CA GLN A 372 -11.99 -4.26 22.41
C GLN A 372 -11.16 -5.49 22.02
N VAL A 373 -9.84 -5.47 22.27
CA VAL A 373 -8.93 -6.61 22.00
C VAL A 373 -9.34 -7.81 22.85
N ARG A 374 -9.60 -7.60 24.14
CA ARG A 374 -10.07 -8.66 25.04
C ARG A 374 -11.43 -9.21 24.62
N PHE A 375 -12.34 -8.34 24.18
CA PHE A 375 -13.65 -8.74 23.65
C PHE A 375 -13.53 -9.56 22.35
N SER A 376 -12.65 -9.18 21.43
CA SER A 376 -12.38 -9.96 20.21
C SER A 376 -11.84 -11.36 20.50
N VAL A 377 -10.97 -11.48 21.51
CA VAL A 377 -10.50 -12.79 21.99
C VAL A 377 -11.66 -13.59 22.57
N ILE A 378 -12.47 -13.00 23.46
CA ILE A 378 -13.65 -13.68 24.03
C ILE A 378 -14.60 -14.14 22.91
N ARG A 379 -14.85 -13.29 21.90
CA ARG A 379 -15.66 -13.65 20.72
C ARG A 379 -15.13 -14.89 20.00
N SER A 380 -13.81 -15.04 19.90
CA SER A 380 -13.20 -16.25 19.31
C SER A 380 -13.46 -17.53 20.13
N PHE A 381 -13.73 -17.40 21.44
CA PHE A 381 -14.13 -18.50 22.32
C PHE A 381 -15.65 -18.70 22.43
N VAL A 382 -16.47 -17.67 22.15
CA VAL A 382 -17.94 -17.76 22.24
C VAL A 382 -18.56 -18.51 21.07
N HIS A 383 -17.89 -18.54 19.91
CA HIS A 383 -18.32 -19.35 18.77
C HIS A 383 -17.93 -20.83 18.90
N PHE A 384 -17.54 -21.26 20.10
CA PHE A 384 -17.28 -22.64 20.51
C PHE A 384 -18.54 -23.28 21.08
#